data_AF-A0AB39US23-F1
#
_entry.id   AF-A0AB39US23-F1
#
_cell.length_a   1.000
_cell.length_b   1.000
_cell.length_c   1.000
_cell.angle_alpha   90.00
_cell.angle_beta   90.00
_cell.angle_gamma   90.00
#
_symmetry.space_group_name_H-M   'P 1'
#
loop_
_entity.id
_entity.type
_entity.pdbx_description
1 polymer ?
#
loop_
_entity_poly.entity_id
_entity_poly.type
_entity_poly.pdbx_seq_one_letter_code
_entity_poly.pdbx_strand_id
1 'polypeptide(L)'
;MHVSDLANACPALAPAAQRMCTRLSDLLIAQAPELAGRLSGVPCTVLTDPGFLSLREHLVTTQCLDTLVLLPDHTGYAPDPVCALLILNVTPNPQEILMVDLTSDLACAPCSVEPLRTTTDRLLRLWQRVRSVALLPDEVSSPVCYAHEFRSPPCVVIETGRAALVSPEAIRAHHFSLDVPVYLA
;
A
#
# COMPACT_ATOMS: atom_id res chain seq x y z
N MET A 1 -3.27 -7.58 -16.14
CA MET A 1 -4.00 -6.30 -16.12
C MET A 1 -2.97 -5.19 -16.12
N HIS A 2 -3.01 -4.27 -17.09
CA HIS A 2 -2.14 -3.09 -17.10
C HIS A 2 -2.72 -2.01 -16.17
N VAL A 3 -1.88 -1.11 -15.64
CA VAL A 3 -2.34 0.05 -14.82
C VAL A 3 -3.45 0.85 -15.52
N SER A 4 -3.39 0.93 -16.85
CA SER A 4 -4.42 1.54 -17.70
C SER A 4 -5.79 0.89 -17.60
N ASP A 5 -5.86 -0.42 -17.38
CA ASP A 5 -7.13 -1.14 -17.24
C ASP A 5 -7.80 -0.81 -15.90
N LEU A 6 -6.98 -0.63 -14.86
CA LEU A 6 -7.44 -0.24 -13.53
C LEU A 6 -7.99 1.19 -13.50
N ALA A 7 -7.35 2.10 -14.24
CA ALA A 7 -7.82 3.48 -14.42
C ALA A 7 -9.19 3.57 -15.12
N ASN A 8 -9.51 2.63 -16.00
CA ASN A 8 -10.80 2.57 -16.68
C ASN A 8 -11.89 1.89 -15.83
N ALA A 9 -11.50 1.00 -14.92
CA ALA A 9 -12.42 0.24 -14.08
C ALA A 9 -12.80 0.97 -12.77
N CYS A 10 -11.98 1.91 -12.30
CA CYS A 10 -12.19 2.59 -11.04
C CYS A 10 -12.88 3.95 -11.21
N PRO A 11 -13.71 4.39 -10.26
CA PRO A 11 -14.25 5.73 -10.26
C PRO A 11 -13.13 6.76 -10.06
N ALA A 12 -13.34 7.96 -10.60
CA ALA A 12 -12.37 9.03 -10.50
C ALA A 12 -12.12 9.42 -9.03
N LEU A 13 -10.86 9.65 -8.69
CA LEU A 13 -10.48 10.18 -7.38
C LEU A 13 -10.95 11.63 -7.21
N ALA A 14 -11.33 11.98 -5.98
CA ALA A 14 -11.54 13.38 -5.62
C ALA A 14 -10.26 14.19 -5.90
N PRO A 15 -10.35 15.47 -6.34
CA PRO A 15 -9.17 16.26 -6.73
C PRO A 15 -8.07 16.38 -5.66
N ALA A 16 -8.45 16.38 -4.38
CA ALA A 16 -7.49 16.39 -3.27
C ALA A 16 -6.72 15.05 -3.17
N ALA A 17 -7.42 13.92 -3.22
CA ALA A 17 -6.84 12.58 -3.21
C ALA A 17 -5.95 12.34 -4.44
N GLN A 18 -6.41 12.76 -5.62
CA GLN A 18 -5.62 12.67 -6.86
C GLN A 18 -4.27 13.41 -6.72
N ARG A 19 -4.27 14.64 -6.18
CA ARG A 19 -3.04 15.41 -5.99
C ARG A 19 -2.08 14.74 -5.01
N MET A 20 -2.59 14.16 -3.93
CA MET A 20 -1.75 13.42 -2.98
C MET A 20 -1.15 12.17 -3.63
N CYS A 21 -1.97 11.34 -4.28
CA CYS A 21 -1.50 10.15 -4.98
C CYS A 21 -0.43 10.48 -6.03
N THR A 22 -0.64 11.54 -6.82
CA THR A 22 0.35 11.99 -7.80
C THR A 22 1.65 12.42 -7.12
N ARG A 23 1.61 13.27 -6.10
CA ARG A 23 2.84 13.71 -5.41
C ARG A 23 3.59 12.57 -4.73
N LEU A 24 2.87 11.65 -4.09
CA LEU A 24 3.49 10.48 -3.47
C LEU A 24 4.12 9.57 -4.54
N SER A 25 3.42 9.37 -5.67
CA SER A 25 3.94 8.59 -6.79
C SER A 25 5.18 9.23 -7.39
N ASP A 26 5.19 10.55 -7.60
CA ASP A 26 6.34 11.27 -8.14
C ASP A 26 7.57 11.14 -7.22
N LEU A 27 7.37 11.25 -5.90
CA LEU A 27 8.45 11.08 -4.92
C LEU A 27 8.96 9.64 -4.87
N LEU A 28 8.06 8.64 -4.94
CA LEU A 28 8.44 7.23 -4.99
C LEU A 28 9.23 6.93 -6.27
N ILE A 29 8.77 7.39 -7.43
CA ILE A 29 9.43 7.18 -8.72
C ILE A 29 10.78 7.90 -8.76
N ALA A 30 10.89 9.11 -8.21
CA ALA A 30 12.15 9.83 -8.15
C ALA A 30 13.24 9.08 -7.36
N GLN A 31 12.83 8.29 -6.35
CA GLN A 31 13.74 7.53 -5.50
C GLN A 31 13.90 6.06 -5.92
N ALA A 32 12.90 5.49 -6.59
CA ALA A 32 12.86 4.13 -7.11
C ALA A 32 12.21 4.13 -8.51
N PRO A 33 12.99 4.44 -9.56
CA PRO A 33 12.49 4.57 -10.93
C PRO A 33 11.81 3.29 -11.46
N GLU A 34 12.13 2.12 -10.91
CA GLU A 34 11.51 0.84 -11.23
C GLU A 34 10.03 0.73 -10.83
N LEU A 35 9.53 1.67 -10.01
CA LEU A 35 8.11 1.80 -9.69
C LEU A 35 7.32 2.57 -10.76
N ALA A 36 8.01 3.20 -11.73
CA ALA A 36 7.36 3.89 -12.83
C ALA A 36 6.46 2.92 -13.62
N GLY A 37 5.20 3.31 -13.82
CA GLY A 37 4.21 2.49 -14.52
C GLY A 37 3.65 1.31 -13.69
N ARG A 38 3.97 1.21 -12.40
CA ARG A 38 3.44 0.20 -11.47
C ARG A 38 2.49 0.77 -10.42
N LEU A 39 2.49 2.09 -10.24
CA LEU A 39 1.70 2.78 -9.23
C LEU A 39 0.30 3.12 -9.77
N SER A 40 -0.73 2.89 -8.96
CA SER A 40 -2.11 3.27 -9.28
C SER A 40 -2.84 3.76 -8.03
N GLY A 41 -3.38 4.98 -8.09
CA GLY A 41 -4.23 5.51 -7.02
C GLY A 41 -5.68 5.10 -7.25
N VAL A 42 -6.34 4.58 -6.21
CA VAL A 42 -7.76 4.18 -6.24
C VAL A 42 -8.52 4.73 -5.03
N PRO A 43 -9.84 4.98 -5.15
CA PRO A 43 -10.64 5.33 -3.98
C PRO A 43 -10.80 4.11 -3.06
N CYS A 44 -10.93 4.33 -1.75
CA CYS A 44 -11.07 3.24 -0.79
C CYS A 44 -12.33 2.39 -0.99
N THR A 45 -13.36 2.92 -1.65
CA THR A 45 -14.52 2.13 -2.08
C THR A 45 -14.12 0.93 -2.93
N VAL A 46 -13.07 1.04 -3.75
CA VAL A 46 -12.55 -0.10 -4.54
C VAL A 46 -12.07 -1.24 -3.64
N LEU A 47 -11.60 -0.94 -2.43
CA LEU A 47 -11.06 -1.92 -1.49
C LEU A 47 -12.13 -2.72 -0.73
N THR A 48 -13.33 -2.16 -0.57
CA THR A 48 -14.39 -2.74 0.29
C THR A 48 -15.74 -2.92 -0.38
N ASP A 49 -16.15 -2.02 -1.28
CA ASP A 49 -17.47 -2.03 -1.91
C ASP A 49 -17.68 -3.31 -2.74
N PRO A 50 -18.80 -4.05 -2.55
CA PRO A 50 -19.11 -5.27 -3.30
C PRO A 50 -19.11 -5.09 -4.83
N GLY A 51 -19.40 -3.90 -5.35
CA GLY A 51 -19.39 -3.59 -6.78
C GLY A 51 -18.03 -3.77 -7.45
N PHE A 52 -16.93 -3.77 -6.67
CA PHE A 52 -15.56 -3.99 -7.16
C PHE A 52 -15.01 -5.37 -6.79
N LEU A 53 -15.85 -6.31 -6.35
CA LEU A 53 -15.41 -7.65 -5.96
C LEU A 53 -14.60 -8.35 -7.07
N SER A 54 -15.09 -8.37 -8.31
CA SER A 54 -14.39 -9.02 -9.43
C SER A 54 -12.99 -8.43 -9.68
N LEU A 55 -12.82 -7.12 -9.45
CA LEU A 55 -11.52 -6.46 -9.57
C LEU A 55 -10.57 -6.92 -8.45
N ARG A 56 -11.04 -6.94 -7.19
CA ARG A 56 -10.24 -7.40 -6.04
C ARG A 56 -9.87 -8.87 -6.17
N GLU A 57 -10.83 -9.71 -6.56
CA GLU A 57 -10.59 -11.11 -6.88
C GLU A 57 -9.50 -11.25 -7.92
N HIS A 58 -9.59 -10.50 -9.03
CA HIS A 58 -8.56 -10.55 -10.06
C HIS A 58 -7.20 -10.12 -9.51
N LEU A 59 -7.10 -8.98 -8.80
CA LEU A 59 -5.84 -8.48 -8.24
C LEU A 59 -5.16 -9.50 -7.31
N VAL A 60 -5.94 -10.17 -6.48
CA VAL A 60 -5.45 -11.17 -5.51
C VAL A 60 -5.13 -12.50 -6.18
N THR A 61 -5.99 -12.99 -7.07
CA THR A 61 -5.82 -14.31 -7.72
C THR A 61 -4.71 -14.31 -8.76
N THR A 62 -4.56 -13.21 -9.51
CA THR A 62 -3.48 -13.05 -10.49
C THR A 62 -2.15 -12.62 -9.86
N GLN A 63 -2.15 -12.35 -8.55
CA GLN A 63 -0.98 -11.89 -7.80
C GLN A 63 -0.34 -10.64 -8.44
N CYS A 64 -1.19 -9.79 -9.02
CA CYS A 64 -0.78 -8.52 -9.59
C CYS A 64 -0.61 -7.45 -8.52
N LEU A 65 -1.22 -7.58 -7.35
CA LEU A 65 -1.08 -6.60 -6.26
C LEU A 65 0.13 -6.95 -5.39
N ASP A 66 1.13 -6.06 -5.36
CA ASP A 66 2.33 -6.21 -4.53
C ASP A 66 2.18 -5.54 -3.17
N THR A 67 1.78 -4.27 -3.19
CA THR A 67 1.69 -3.43 -2.01
C THR A 67 0.45 -2.55 -2.10
N LEU A 68 -0.22 -2.37 -0.97
CA LEU A 68 -1.37 -1.51 -0.81
C LEU A 68 -1.07 -0.52 0.33
N VAL A 69 -1.17 0.77 0.04
CA VAL A 69 -0.91 1.85 1.00
C VAL A 69 -2.18 2.67 1.19
N LEU A 70 -2.72 2.69 2.41
CA LEU A 70 -3.86 3.53 2.78
C LEU A 70 -3.40 4.95 3.10
N LEU A 71 -4.10 5.95 2.55
CA LEU A 71 -3.77 7.37 2.71
C LEU A 71 -4.89 8.12 3.44
N PRO A 72 -4.60 9.19 4.21
CA PRO A 72 -5.61 9.91 4.98
C PRO A 72 -6.60 10.69 4.12
N ASP A 73 -7.72 11.06 4.74
CA ASP A 73 -8.58 12.12 4.24
C ASP A 73 -7.97 13.51 4.52
N HIS A 74 -7.68 14.26 3.46
CA HIS A 74 -7.25 15.67 3.56
C HIS A 74 -8.39 16.67 3.33
N THR A 75 -9.63 16.20 3.16
CA THR A 75 -10.78 17.09 2.93
C THR A 75 -11.32 17.72 4.21
N GLY A 76 -10.96 17.19 5.40
CA GLY A 76 -11.36 17.77 6.69
C GLY A 76 -12.84 17.66 7.02
N TYR A 77 -13.63 16.93 6.20
CA TYR A 77 -15.08 16.80 6.35
C TYR A 77 -15.58 15.36 6.56
N ALA A 78 -14.73 14.33 6.46
CA ALA A 78 -15.13 12.96 6.76
C ALA A 78 -14.00 12.14 7.45
N PRO A 79 -14.35 11.11 8.25
CA PRO A 79 -13.39 10.26 8.95
C PRO A 79 -12.85 9.08 8.11
N ASP A 80 -13.30 8.90 6.86
CA ASP A 80 -12.95 7.73 6.06
C ASP A 80 -11.73 7.98 5.16
N PRO A 81 -10.80 7.02 5.01
CA PRO A 81 -9.70 7.15 4.07
C PRO A 81 -10.27 7.31 2.64
N VAL A 82 -9.80 8.33 1.92
CA VAL A 82 -10.38 8.67 0.61
C VAL A 82 -9.76 7.86 -0.51
N CYS A 83 -8.50 7.45 -0.34
CA CYS A 83 -7.78 6.71 -1.37
C CYS A 83 -6.71 5.77 -0.82
N ALA A 84 -6.35 4.82 -1.67
CA ALA A 84 -5.21 3.96 -1.51
C ALA A 84 -4.28 4.06 -2.73
N LEU A 85 -3.00 3.88 -2.49
CA LEU A 85 -2.00 3.70 -3.53
C LEU A 85 -1.69 2.21 -3.66
N LEU A 86 -1.91 1.66 -4.84
CA LEU A 86 -1.57 0.29 -5.21
C LEU A 86 -0.22 0.28 -5.93
N ILE A 87 0.67 -0.63 -5.53
CA ILE A 87 1.87 -0.98 -6.28
C ILE A 87 1.59 -2.33 -6.93
N LEU A 88 1.61 -2.37 -8.26
CA LEU A 88 1.32 -3.55 -9.04
C LEU A 88 2.61 -4.24 -9.52
N ASN A 89 2.60 -5.56 -9.53
CA ASN A 89 3.63 -6.38 -10.14
C ASN A 89 3.32 -6.59 -11.61
N VAL A 90 4.33 -6.33 -12.46
CA VAL A 90 4.26 -6.61 -13.91
C VAL A 90 4.32 -8.12 -14.16
N THR A 91 5.04 -8.85 -13.31
CA THR A 91 5.14 -10.31 -13.34
C THR A 91 4.48 -10.90 -12.08
N PRO A 92 3.51 -11.83 -12.22
CA PRO A 92 2.91 -12.51 -11.09
C PRO A 92 3.99 -13.09 -10.18
N ASN A 93 3.93 -12.76 -8.89
CA ASN A 93 4.86 -13.28 -7.90
C ASN A 93 4.04 -13.81 -6.73
N PRO A 94 4.18 -15.09 -6.35
CA PRO A 94 3.41 -15.69 -5.26
C PRO A 94 3.88 -15.24 -3.88
N GLN A 95 3.90 -13.93 -3.67
CA GLN A 95 4.29 -13.29 -2.42
C GLN A 95 3.08 -12.68 -1.72
N GLU A 96 3.23 -12.53 -0.41
CA GLU A 96 2.27 -11.83 0.44
C GLU A 96 2.17 -10.36 0.05
N ILE A 97 0.96 -9.82 0.16
CA ILE A 97 0.67 -8.42 -0.14
C ILE A 97 1.11 -7.58 1.06
N LEU A 98 1.96 -6.59 0.81
CA LEU A 98 2.35 -5.63 1.85
C LEU A 98 1.23 -4.60 2.00
N MET A 99 0.54 -4.61 3.13
CA MET A 99 -0.45 -3.60 3.48
C MET A 99 0.17 -2.59 4.44
N VAL A 100 -0.01 -1.29 4.15
CA VAL A 100 0.53 -0.19 4.95
C VAL A 100 -0.56 0.84 5.21
N ASP A 101 -0.69 1.30 6.45
CA ASP A 101 -1.59 2.38 6.85
C ASP A 101 -0.79 3.64 7.19
N LEU A 102 -0.92 4.66 6.35
CA LEU A 102 -0.30 5.98 6.53
C LEU A 102 -1.32 7.05 6.92
N THR A 103 -2.56 6.68 7.25
CA THR A 103 -3.63 7.62 7.61
C THR A 103 -3.19 8.52 8.77
N SER A 104 -2.62 7.94 9.83
CA SER A 104 -2.16 8.71 10.99
C SER A 104 -0.91 9.58 10.73
N ASP A 105 0.00 9.14 9.83
CA ASP A 105 1.26 9.86 9.56
C ASP A 105 1.04 11.15 8.77
N LEU A 106 0.02 11.15 7.92
CA LEU A 106 -0.26 12.25 7.01
C LEU A 106 -1.45 13.10 7.47
N ALA A 107 -2.26 12.66 8.45
CA ALA A 107 -3.42 13.39 8.97
C ALA A 107 -3.08 14.77 9.58
N CYS A 108 -1.88 14.95 10.16
CA CYS A 108 -1.51 16.18 10.87
C CYS A 108 -0.70 17.18 10.04
N ALA A 109 -0.27 16.82 8.83
CA ALA A 109 0.49 17.71 7.98
C ALA A 109 -0.44 18.37 6.95
N PRO A 110 -0.62 19.71 6.93
CA PRO A 110 -1.01 20.36 5.68
C PRO A 110 -0.02 19.88 4.61
N CYS A 111 -0.41 19.75 3.34
CA CYS A 111 0.38 19.17 2.23
C CYS A 111 1.76 19.83 1.95
N SER A 112 2.58 20.06 2.97
CA SER A 112 3.94 20.55 2.95
C SER A 112 4.84 19.41 2.47
N VAL A 113 5.93 19.79 1.83
CA VAL A 113 6.78 18.85 1.10
C VAL A 113 7.59 17.97 2.05
N GLU A 114 7.96 18.48 3.23
CA GLU A 114 8.84 17.79 4.17
C GLU A 114 8.20 16.56 4.83
N PRO A 115 6.99 16.62 5.44
CA PRO A 115 6.35 15.44 6.03
C PRO A 115 6.07 14.35 4.99
N LEU A 116 5.71 14.76 3.77
CA LEU A 116 5.49 13.84 2.66
C LEU A 116 6.79 13.12 2.29
N ARG A 117 7.92 13.83 2.16
CA ARG A 117 9.22 13.22 1.86
C ARG A 117 9.65 12.24 2.95
N THR A 118 9.58 12.62 4.22
CA THR A 118 9.92 11.71 5.33
C THR A 118 9.04 10.45 5.33
N THR A 119 7.76 10.59 5.03
CA THR A 119 6.82 9.47 4.92
C THR A 119 7.15 8.58 3.71
N THR A 120 7.44 9.18 2.56
CA THR A 120 7.89 8.44 1.37
C THR A 120 9.17 7.66 1.64
N ASP A 121 10.15 8.27 2.30
CA ASP A 121 11.43 7.62 2.62
C ASP A 121 11.21 6.40 3.53
N ARG A 122 10.29 6.49 4.51
CA ARG A 122 9.92 5.37 5.38
C ARG A 122 9.22 4.26 4.59
N LEU A 123 8.21 4.60 3.79
CA LEU A 123 7.50 3.65 2.94
C LEU A 123 8.46 2.92 1.99
N LEU A 124 9.37 3.65 1.36
CA LEU A 124 10.32 3.06 0.42
C LEU A 124 11.30 2.13 1.12
N ARG A 125 11.83 2.51 2.29
CA ARG A 125 12.69 1.63 3.09
C ARG A 125 11.96 0.37 3.51
N LEU A 126 10.70 0.49 3.95
CA LEU A 126 9.86 -0.66 4.31
C LEU A 126 9.66 -1.58 3.11
N TRP A 127 9.23 -1.02 1.98
CA TRP A 127 9.01 -1.76 0.74
C TRP A 127 10.29 -2.48 0.27
N GLN A 128 11.41 -1.75 0.20
CA GLN A 128 12.71 -2.29 -0.17
C GLN A 128 13.13 -3.41 0.79
N ARG A 129 12.98 -3.25 2.10
CA ARG A 129 13.34 -4.26 3.10
C ARG A 129 12.52 -5.55 2.97
N VAL A 130 11.24 -5.42 2.65
CA VAL A 130 10.32 -6.55 2.47
C VAL A 130 10.57 -7.26 1.13
N ARG A 131 10.95 -6.52 0.09
CA ARG A 131 11.09 -7.03 -1.28
C ARG A 131 12.54 -7.30 -1.70
N SER A 132 13.54 -6.84 -0.96
CA SER A 132 14.95 -7.12 -1.26
C SER A 132 15.33 -8.54 -0.88
N VAL A 133 16.00 -9.23 -1.80
CA VAL A 133 16.66 -10.52 -1.53
C VAL A 133 17.98 -10.30 -0.76
N ALA A 134 18.56 -9.10 -0.86
CA ALA A 134 19.72 -8.69 -0.09
C ALA A 134 19.27 -8.09 1.24
N LEU A 135 19.54 -8.81 2.33
CA LEU A 135 19.60 -8.27 3.69
C LEU A 135 20.54 -7.06 3.65
N LEU A 136 20.01 -5.84 3.79
CA LEU A 136 20.85 -4.68 4.04
C LEU A 136 21.44 -4.85 5.45
N PRO A 137 22.76 -5.03 5.59
CA PRO A 137 23.40 -4.85 6.87
C PRO A 137 23.46 -3.35 7.10
N ASP A 138 22.60 -2.83 7.97
CA ASP A 138 23.06 -2.00 9.08
C ASP A 138 21.91 -1.29 9.81
N GLU A 139 21.93 -1.55 11.11
CA GLU A 139 21.62 -0.66 12.23
C GLU A 139 21.01 0.71 11.90
N VAL A 140 19.69 0.83 12.12
CA VAL A 140 19.14 2.05 12.75
C VAL A 140 18.10 1.62 13.79
N SER A 141 18.40 1.94 15.04
CA SER A 141 17.64 1.71 16.27
C SER A 141 16.11 1.94 16.20
N SER A 142 15.32 0.85 16.16
CA SER A 142 13.93 0.64 16.65
C SER A 142 13.44 -0.73 16.14
N PRO A 143 12.49 -1.45 16.79
CA PRO A 143 12.42 -2.92 16.80
C PRO A 143 12.51 -3.51 15.39
N VAL A 144 13.65 -4.10 15.13
CA VAL A 144 14.15 -4.52 13.83
C VAL A 144 13.53 -5.88 13.53
N CYS A 145 12.68 -5.99 12.50
CA CYS A 145 12.17 -7.29 12.07
C CYS A 145 12.71 -7.71 10.69
N TYR A 146 13.43 -8.81 10.63
CA TYR A 146 14.11 -9.27 9.42
C TYR A 146 13.15 -10.00 8.47
N ALA A 147 13.45 -10.02 7.15
CA ALA A 147 12.62 -10.69 6.15
C ALA A 147 12.38 -12.20 6.40
N HIS A 148 13.22 -12.86 7.22
CA HIS A 148 13.01 -14.25 7.65
C HIS A 148 12.08 -14.38 8.87
N GLU A 149 11.99 -13.36 9.71
CA GLU A 149 11.01 -13.26 10.80
C GLU A 149 9.61 -12.95 10.26
N PHE A 150 9.52 -12.35 9.07
CA PHE A 150 8.29 -12.23 8.26
C PHE A 150 7.80 -13.55 7.63
N ARG A 151 8.57 -14.65 7.69
CA ARG A 151 8.18 -15.94 7.10
C ARG A 151 7.89 -17.02 8.14
N SER A 152 7.90 -16.67 9.42
CA SER A 152 7.73 -17.60 10.54
C SER A 152 6.35 -17.42 11.18
N PRO A 153 5.40 -18.36 11.03
CA PRO A 153 4.08 -18.25 11.65
C PRO A 153 4.18 -18.30 13.18
N PRO A 154 3.42 -17.47 13.93
CA PRO A 154 2.43 -16.50 13.47
C PRO A 154 3.09 -15.13 13.16
N CYS A 155 3.09 -14.74 11.87
CA CYS A 155 3.69 -13.50 11.41
C CYS A 155 2.82 -12.29 11.76
N VAL A 156 3.17 -11.61 12.86
CA VAL A 156 2.69 -10.27 13.15
C VAL A 156 3.90 -9.45 13.61
N VAL A 157 4.61 -8.79 12.71
CA VAL A 157 5.55 -7.71 13.07
C VAL A 157 5.34 -6.56 12.09
N ILE A 158 4.48 -5.56 12.37
CA ILE A 158 4.48 -4.57 13.47
C ILE A 158 5.67 -3.60 13.37
N GLU A 159 5.66 -2.75 12.35
CA GLU A 159 5.74 -1.32 12.68
C GLU A 159 4.40 -0.96 13.33
N THR A 160 4.27 -1.16 14.65
CA THR A 160 3.20 -0.61 15.51
C THR A 160 1.77 -0.55 14.90
N GLY A 161 1.25 -1.64 14.33
CA GLY A 161 -0.11 -1.64 13.73
C GLY A 161 -0.27 -0.79 12.47
N ARG A 162 0.83 -0.49 11.77
CA ARG A 162 0.87 0.34 10.56
C ARG A 162 1.25 -0.42 9.29
N ALA A 163 1.78 -1.64 9.40
CA ALA A 163 2.05 -2.46 8.24
C ALA A 163 1.99 -3.96 8.55
N ALA A 164 1.55 -4.75 7.58
CA ALA A 164 1.49 -6.21 7.65
C ALA A 164 1.73 -6.85 6.27
N LEU A 165 2.28 -8.07 6.28
CA LEU A 165 2.26 -8.95 5.12
C LEU A 165 1.03 -9.85 5.21
N VAL A 166 0.20 -9.82 4.17
CA VAL A 166 -1.06 -10.55 4.14
C VAL A 166 -1.04 -11.55 3.00
N SER A 167 -1.25 -12.83 3.32
CA SER A 167 -1.31 -13.87 2.32
C SER A 167 -2.58 -13.77 1.46
N PRO A 168 -2.52 -14.15 0.17
CA PRO A 168 -3.72 -14.25 -0.67
C PRO A 168 -4.80 -15.16 -0.05
N GLU A 169 -4.40 -16.20 0.69
CA GLU A 169 -5.32 -17.09 1.42
C GLU A 169 -6.07 -16.36 2.53
N ALA A 170 -5.39 -15.52 3.32
CA ALA A 170 -6.03 -14.70 4.34
C ALA A 170 -7.04 -13.73 3.72
N ILE A 171 -6.71 -13.15 2.56
CA ILE A 171 -7.61 -12.25 1.84
C ILE A 171 -8.83 -13.00 1.28
N ARG A 172 -8.63 -14.22 0.74
CA ARG A 172 -9.74 -15.10 0.30
C ARG A 172 -10.67 -15.45 1.46
N ALA A 173 -10.12 -15.74 2.64
CA ALA A 173 -10.90 -16.03 3.84
C ALA A 173 -11.76 -14.83 4.29
N HIS A 174 -11.33 -13.61 3.97
CA HIS A 174 -12.07 -12.37 4.20
C HIS A 174 -12.83 -11.90 2.95
N HIS A 175 -13.29 -12.84 2.10
CA HIS A 175 -14.09 -12.55 0.91
C HIS A 175 -13.48 -11.51 -0.03
N PHE A 176 -12.15 -11.57 -0.20
CA PHE A 176 -11.39 -10.62 -1.01
C PHE A 176 -11.53 -9.17 -0.59
N SER A 177 -11.84 -8.90 0.68
CA SER A 177 -11.74 -7.57 1.27
C SER A 177 -10.27 -7.13 1.30
N LEU A 178 -9.99 -5.92 0.84
CA LEU A 178 -8.68 -5.29 0.95
C LEU A 178 -8.70 -4.16 1.99
N ASP A 179 -9.59 -4.27 2.97
CA ASP A 179 -9.72 -3.32 4.07
C ASP A 179 -8.52 -3.42 5.03
N VAL A 180 -7.55 -2.52 4.85
CA VAL A 180 -6.26 -2.55 5.57
C VAL A 180 -6.42 -2.65 7.09
N PRO A 181 -7.30 -1.87 7.75
CA PRO A 181 -7.49 -1.95 9.21
C PRO A 181 -7.86 -3.34 9.72
N VAL A 182 -8.55 -4.17 8.93
CA VAL A 182 -8.91 -5.55 9.32
C VAL A 182 -7.66 -6.42 9.51
N TYR A 183 -6.60 -6.16 8.74
CA TYR A 183 -5.36 -6.94 8.76
C TYR A 183 -4.29 -6.35 9.68
N LEU A 184 -4.50 -5.14 10.19
CA LEU A 184 -3.59 -4.46 11.11
C LEU A 184 -4.05 -4.48 12.57
N ALA A 185 -5.30 -4.91 12.83
CA ALA A 185 -5.89 -5.07 14.16
C ALA A 185 -5.39 -6.32 14.90
#